data_AF-A0A1Q4DWM9-F1
#
_entry.id   AF-A0A1Q4DWM9-F1
#
_cell.length_a   1.000
_cell.length_b   1.000
_cell.length_c   1.000
_cell.angle_alpha   90.00
_cell.angle_beta   90.00
_cell.angle_gamma   90.00
#
_symmetry.space_group_name_H-M   'P 1'
#
loop_
_entity.id
_entity.type
_entity.pdbx_description
1 polymer ?
#
loop_
_entity_poly.entity_id
_entity_poly.type
_entity_poly.pdbx_seq_one_letter_code
_entity_poly.pdbx_strand_id
1 'polypeptide(L)'
;MFAGLSTAEPVRILHPSALQRQRLALLLRVLDASLGGASNREIGTRIVYPWLAGTDAVAWKATSERRRVQRLLDEAHGLSASAYRDLLTS
;
A
#
# COMPACT_ATOMS: atom_id res chain seq x y z
N MET A 1 22.75 37.44 -15.31
CA MET A 1 21.49 36.81 -15.74
C MET A 1 21.40 35.42 -15.14
N PHE A 2 20.59 35.27 -14.09
CA PHE A 2 19.81 34.08 -13.70
C PHE A 2 18.79 34.62 -12.71
N ALA A 3 17.74 35.22 -13.27
CA ALA A 3 16.56 35.63 -12.52
C ALA A 3 15.68 34.40 -12.32
N GLY A 4 15.13 34.24 -11.11
CA GLY A 4 14.02 33.32 -10.87
C GLY A 4 14.39 31.99 -10.21
N LEU A 5 14.98 32.02 -9.01
CA LEU A 5 14.61 31.01 -8.01
C LEU A 5 13.15 31.28 -7.66
N SER A 6 12.25 30.62 -8.40
CA SER A 6 10.83 30.60 -8.09
C SER A 6 10.67 30.30 -6.62
N THR A 7 10.07 31.24 -5.90
CA THR A 7 9.69 31.16 -4.49
C THR A 7 9.28 29.74 -4.15
N ALA A 8 9.98 29.13 -3.18
CA ALA A 8 9.67 27.80 -2.68
C ALA A 8 8.16 27.67 -2.52
N GLU A 9 7.54 26.93 -3.42
CA GLU A 9 6.13 26.61 -3.34
C GLU A 9 5.93 25.98 -1.97
N PRO A 10 5.01 26.49 -1.13
CA PRO A 10 4.85 25.96 0.21
C PRO A 10 4.60 24.47 0.05
N VAL A 11 5.52 23.65 0.57
CA VAL A 11 5.38 22.20 0.57
C VAL A 11 4.04 21.95 1.23
N ARG A 12 3.02 21.59 0.43
CA ARG A 12 1.71 21.24 0.96
C ARG A 12 1.96 20.02 1.81
N ILE A 13 1.96 20.23 3.12
CA ILE A 13 1.99 19.14 4.07
C ILE A 13 0.66 18.43 3.88
N LEU A 14 0.71 17.26 3.27
CA LEU A 14 -0.45 16.42 3.13
C LEU A 14 -0.91 16.03 4.53
N HIS A 15 -2.17 16.33 4.82
CA HIS A 15 -2.86 15.82 6.01
C HIS A 15 -3.92 14.83 5.52
N PRO A 16 -3.56 13.55 5.28
CA PRO A 16 -4.54 12.58 4.83
C PRO A 16 -5.65 12.48 5.88
N SER A 17 -6.90 12.37 5.42
CA SER A 17 -8.05 12.09 6.29
C SER A 17 -7.84 10.81 7.09
N ALA A 18 -8.65 10.61 8.15
CA ALA A 18 -8.54 9.41 8.98
C ALA A 18 -8.64 8.11 8.14
N LEU A 19 -9.54 8.07 7.15
CA LEU A 19 -9.71 6.95 6.25
C LEU A 19 -8.47 6.73 5.35
N GLN A 20 -7.91 7.82 4.80
CA GLN A 20 -6.69 7.74 3.99
C GLN A 20 -5.49 7.27 4.82
N ARG A 21 -5.35 7.74 6.06
CA ARG A 21 -4.29 7.27 6.97
C ARG A 21 -4.41 5.79 7.27
N GLN A 22 -5.62 5.31 7.54
CA GLN A 22 -5.86 3.88 7.77
C GLN A 22 -5.50 3.05 6.52
N ARG A 23 -5.87 3.54 5.33
CA ARG A 23 -5.53 2.87 4.06
C ARG A 23 -4.02 2.84 3.84
N LEU A 24 -3.32 3.96 4.01
CA LEU A 24 -1.88 4.05 3.86
C LEU A 24 -1.16 3.15 4.88
N ALA A 25 -1.61 3.13 6.14
CA ALA A 25 -1.05 2.24 7.16
C ALA A 25 -1.22 0.75 6.78
N LEU A 26 -2.36 0.36 6.19
CA LEU A 26 -2.54 -1.00 5.67
C LEU A 26 -1.55 -1.31 4.54
N LEU A 27 -1.40 -0.40 3.58
CA LEU A 27 -0.49 -0.57 2.44
C LEU A 27 0.96 -0.70 2.88
N LEU A 28 1.39 0.10 3.88
CA LEU A 28 2.72 -0.02 4.47
C LEU A 28 2.92 -1.39 5.13
N ARG A 29 1.97 -1.87 5.94
CA ARG A 29 2.08 -3.21 6.56
C ARG A 29 2.15 -4.34 5.54
N VAL A 30 1.41 -4.21 4.42
CA VAL A 30 1.45 -5.16 3.30
C VAL A 30 2.81 -5.10 2.60
N LEU A 31 3.35 -3.90 2.36
CA LEU A 31 4.66 -3.70 1.76
C LEU A 31 5.78 -4.30 2.61
N ASP A 32 5.80 -4.00 3.91
CA ASP A 32 6.80 -4.50 4.86
C ASP A 32 6.81 -6.02 4.89
N ALA A 33 5.63 -6.65 4.94
CA ALA A 33 5.51 -8.11 4.90
C ALA A 33 5.99 -8.69 3.56
N SER A 34 5.65 -8.06 2.44
CA SER A 34 6.10 -8.48 1.11
C SER A 34 7.62 -8.39 0.97
N LEU A 35 8.22 -7.29 1.43
CA LEU A 35 9.68 -7.09 1.40
C LEU A 35 10.39 -8.04 2.38
N GLY A 36 9.73 -8.41 3.47
CA GLY A 36 10.17 -9.47 4.39
C GLY A 36 10.02 -10.90 3.85
N GLY A 37 9.54 -11.07 2.61
CA GLY A 37 9.43 -12.38 1.95
C GLY A 37 8.16 -13.16 2.27
N ALA A 38 7.17 -12.55 2.94
CA ALA A 38 5.89 -13.22 3.19
C ALA A 38 5.16 -13.50 1.87
N SER A 39 4.58 -14.69 1.75
CA SER A 39 3.76 -15.04 0.59
C SER A 39 2.45 -14.27 0.56
N ASN A 40 1.83 -14.11 -0.61
CA ASN A 40 0.51 -13.47 -0.74
C ASN A 40 -0.55 -14.11 0.16
N ARG A 41 -0.47 -15.43 0.40
CA ARG A 41 -1.36 -16.12 1.33
C ARG A 41 -1.12 -15.67 2.76
N GLU A 42 0.13 -15.60 3.20
CA GLU A 42 0.46 -15.16 4.57
C GLU A 42 0.07 -13.70 4.79
N ILE A 43 0.34 -12.82 3.82
CA ILE A 43 -0.10 -11.42 3.87
C ILE A 43 -1.63 -11.35 3.95
N GLY A 44 -2.31 -12.09 3.08
CA GLY A 44 -3.77 -12.16 3.08
C GLY A 44 -4.34 -12.64 4.40
N THR A 45 -3.82 -13.74 4.94
CA THR A 45 -4.38 -14.42 6.10
C THR A 45 -3.91 -13.88 7.45
N ARG A 46 -2.82 -13.12 7.51
CA ARG A 46 -2.31 -12.52 8.76
C ARG A 46 -2.61 -11.04 8.90
N ILE A 47 -2.81 -10.33 7.79
CA ILE A 47 -2.95 -8.86 7.78
C ILE A 47 -4.33 -8.45 7.28
N VAL A 48 -4.75 -8.90 6.10
CA VAL A 48 -5.93 -8.37 5.41
C VAL A 48 -7.22 -9.09 5.83
N TYR A 49 -7.15 -10.40 5.97
CA TYR A 49 -8.27 -11.31 6.27
C TYR A 49 -7.87 -12.32 7.36
N PRO A 50 -7.68 -11.86 8.62
CA PRO A 50 -7.24 -12.72 9.73
C PRO A 50 -8.11 -13.96 9.95
N TRP A 51 -9.41 -13.86 9.65
CA TRP A 51 -10.36 -14.96 9.77
C TRP A 51 -10.14 -16.09 8.75
N LEU A 52 -9.26 -15.91 7.75
CA LEU A 52 -8.85 -16.95 6.80
C LEU A 52 -7.55 -17.66 7.20
N ALA A 53 -7.02 -17.45 8.41
CA ALA A 53 -5.76 -18.05 8.87
C ALA A 53 -5.72 -19.60 8.76
N GLY A 54 -6.86 -20.27 8.91
CA GLY A 54 -6.97 -21.73 8.78
C GLY A 54 -7.04 -22.25 7.33
N THR A 55 -7.18 -21.37 6.34
CA THR A 55 -7.36 -21.76 4.93
C THR A 55 -6.05 -22.26 4.34
N ASP A 56 -6.01 -23.48 3.81
CA ASP A 56 -4.81 -24.03 3.16
C ASP A 56 -4.46 -23.32 1.83
N ALA A 57 -3.35 -23.72 1.21
CA ALA A 57 -2.88 -23.09 -0.03
C ALA A 57 -3.80 -23.32 -1.25
N VAL A 58 -4.50 -24.45 -1.32
CA VAL A 58 -5.42 -24.80 -2.41
C VAL A 58 -6.72 -24.03 -2.24
N ALA A 59 -7.31 -24.08 -1.05
CA ALA A 59 -8.50 -23.33 -0.71
C ALA A 59 -8.28 -21.82 -0.87
N TRP A 60 -7.10 -21.30 -0.49
CA TRP A 60 -6.73 -19.90 -0.71
C TRP A 60 -6.78 -19.52 -2.19
N LYS A 61 -6.31 -20.38 -3.10
CA LYS A 61 -6.31 -20.10 -4.54
C LYS A 61 -7.73 -19.92 -5.10
N ALA A 62 -8.72 -20.58 -4.52
CA ALA A 62 -10.12 -20.48 -4.92
C ALA A 62 -10.82 -19.23 -4.36
N THR A 63 -10.23 -18.53 -3.38
CA THR A 63 -10.83 -17.34 -2.78
C THR A 63 -10.81 -16.13 -3.72
N SER A 64 -11.80 -15.26 -3.57
CA SER A 64 -11.83 -13.95 -4.25
C SER A 64 -10.79 -12.98 -3.64
N GLU A 65 -10.48 -13.20 -2.38
CA GLU A 65 -9.60 -12.48 -1.49
C GLU A 65 -8.17 -12.49 -2.02
N ARG A 66 -7.73 -13.59 -2.64
CA ARG A 66 -6.43 -13.67 -3.33
C ARG A 66 -6.22 -12.52 -4.31
N ARG A 67 -7.21 -12.24 -5.18
CA ARG A 67 -7.13 -11.13 -6.15
C ARG A 67 -7.11 -9.77 -5.46
N ARG A 68 -7.79 -9.65 -4.33
CA ARG A 68 -7.82 -8.40 -3.55
C ARG A 68 -6.49 -8.13 -2.86
N VAL A 69 -5.83 -9.16 -2.33
CA VAL A 69 -4.47 -9.06 -1.79
C VAL A 69 -3.46 -8.75 -2.88
N GLN A 70 -3.57 -9.37 -4.07
CA GLN A 70 -2.68 -9.04 -5.19
C GLN A 70 -2.78 -7.55 -5.55
N ARG A 71 -4.00 -7.00 -5.70
CA ARG A 71 -4.17 -5.58 -5.99
C ARG A 71 -3.61 -4.67 -4.89
N LEU A 72 -3.74 -5.07 -3.62
CA LEU A 72 -3.13 -4.36 -2.49
C LEU A 72 -1.60 -4.34 -2.58
N LEU A 73 -1.00 -5.45 -2.98
CA LEU A 73 0.45 -5.54 -3.20
C LEU A 73 0.88 -4.63 -4.34
N ASP A 74 0.16 -4.70 -5.48
CA ASP A 74 0.47 -3.88 -6.66
C ASP A 74 0.38 -2.37 -6.30
N GLU A 75 -0.64 -1.97 -5.56
CA GLU A 75 -0.82 -0.59 -5.07
C GLU A 75 0.30 -0.18 -4.10
N ALA A 76 0.66 -1.03 -3.15
CA ALA A 76 1.70 -0.76 -2.17
C ALA A 76 3.09 -0.60 -2.83
N HIS A 77 3.42 -1.49 -3.77
CA HIS A 77 4.66 -1.41 -4.55
C HIS A 77 4.68 -0.16 -5.44
N GLY A 78 3.58 0.14 -6.13
CA GLY A 78 3.45 1.33 -6.98
C GLY A 78 3.65 2.64 -6.20
N LEU A 79 3.05 2.75 -5.01
CA LEU A 79 3.25 3.89 -4.12
C LEU A 79 4.72 4.03 -3.69
N SER A 80 5.39 2.94 -3.35
CA SER A 80 6.80 2.99 -2.93
C SER A 80 7.74 3.40 -4.08
N ALA A 81 7.45 2.94 -5.31
CA ALA A 81 8.35 3.06 -6.44
C ALA A 81 8.45 4.49 -6.98
N SER A 82 7.36 5.26 -6.97
CA SER A 82 7.33 6.70 -7.32
C SER A 82 5.98 7.38 -7.10
N ALA A 83 4.88 6.62 -6.93
CA ALA A 83 3.54 7.19 -6.87
C ALA A 83 3.19 7.85 -5.53
N TYR A 84 4.07 7.82 -4.52
CA TYR A 84 3.93 8.70 -3.36
C TYR A 84 3.94 10.19 -3.76
N ARG A 85 4.56 10.55 -4.90
CA ARG A 85 4.53 11.92 -5.44
C ARG A 85 3.15 12.33 -5.94
N ASP A 86 2.35 11.38 -6.42
CA ASP A 86 0.96 11.64 -6.84
C ASP A 86 0.07 12.03 -5.66
N LEU A 87 0.46 11.65 -4.45
CA LEU A 87 -0.21 12.13 -3.23
C LEU A 87 -0.02 13.64 -3.04
N LEU A 88 1.03 14.26 -3.59
CA LEU A 88 1.33 15.69 -3.43
C LEU A 88 0.60 16.60 -4.43
N THR A 89 0.10 16.04 -5.53
CA THR A 89 -0.61 16.75 -6.60
C THR A 89 -2.13 16.72 -6.45
N SER A 90 -2.66 16.07 -5.41
CA SER A 90 -4.11 15.93 -5.15
C SER A 90 -4.69 16.95 -4.17
#